data_AF-A0A7Z0TEG0-F1
#
_entry.id   AF-A0A7Z0TEG0-F1
#
_cell.length_a   1.000
_cell.length_b   1.000
_cell.length_c   1.000
_cell.angle_alpha   90.00
_cell.angle_beta   90.00
_cell.angle_gamma   90.00
#
_symmetry.space_group_name_H-M   'P 1'
#
loop_
_entity.id
_entity.type
_entity.pdbx_description
1 polymer ?
#
loop_
_entity_poly.entity_id
_entity_poly.type
_entity_poly.pdbx_seq_one_letter_code
_entity_poly.pdbx_strand_id
1 'polypeptide(L)'
;MRVPEGWPTTEEAALAVQDELRALLVLDQEGPPPGTGRVTGVDVAYDDTRGVVAAAAVTLDAATLAETGRAVAVGPVAFPYVPGLLAFREVPAVLAALEA
;
A
#
# COMPACT_ATOMS: atom_id res chain seq x y z
N MET A 1 -10.80 5.76 4.94
CA MET A 1 -10.31 4.78 5.93
C MET A 1 -9.90 5.51 7.22
N ARG A 2 -9.61 4.78 8.30
CA ARG A 2 -8.99 5.32 9.53
C ARG A 2 -7.57 4.76 9.63
N VAL A 3 -6.69 5.44 10.37
CA VAL A 3 -5.36 4.90 10.69
C VAL A 3 -5.52 3.65 11.56
N PRO A 4 -4.83 2.53 11.25
CA PRO A 4 -4.87 1.32 12.05
C PRO A 4 -4.47 1.57 13.51
N GLU A 5 -5.06 0.81 14.42
CA GLU A 5 -4.63 0.83 15.82
C GLU A 5 -3.20 0.29 15.94
N GLY A 6 -2.37 0.94 16.77
CA GLY A 6 -0.97 0.56 16.95
C GLY A 6 -0.04 0.97 15.79
N TRP A 7 -0.52 1.77 14.82
CA TRP A 7 0.36 2.29 13.76
C TRP A 7 1.51 3.12 14.36
N PRO A 8 2.77 2.96 13.91
CA PRO A 8 3.88 3.70 14.46
C PRO A 8 3.67 5.22 14.38
N THR A 9 4.02 5.94 15.44
CA THR A 9 3.93 7.41 15.48
C THR A 9 5.29 8.10 15.56
N THR A 10 6.37 7.32 15.59
CA THR A 10 7.76 7.78 15.68
C THR A 10 8.64 7.06 14.67
N GLU A 11 9.70 7.71 14.20
CA GLU A 11 10.71 7.12 13.30
C GLU A 11 11.35 5.85 13.91
N GLU A 12 11.72 5.88 15.20
CA GLU A 12 12.29 4.72 15.90
C GLU A 12 11.36 3.49 15.86
N ALA A 13 10.08 3.67 16.22
CA ALA A 13 9.10 2.58 16.14
C ALA A 13 8.84 2.10 14.71
N ALA A 14 8.85 3.00 13.71
CA ALA A 14 8.67 2.63 12.31
C ALA A 14 9.86 1.82 11.79
N LEU A 15 11.09 2.19 12.15
CA LEU A 15 12.30 1.43 11.84
C LEU A 15 12.29 0.05 12.51
N ALA A 16 11.86 -0.04 13.77
CA ALA A 16 11.72 -1.32 14.46
C ALA A 16 10.74 -2.25 13.74
N VAL A 17 9.61 -1.72 13.23
CA VAL A 17 8.67 -2.50 12.40
C VAL A 17 9.32 -2.94 11.09
N GLN A 18 10.11 -2.10 10.42
CA GLN A 18 10.84 -2.52 9.22
C GLN A 18 11.84 -3.65 9.51
N ASP A 19 12.57 -3.58 10.63
CA ASP A 19 13.53 -4.60 11.04
C ASP A 19 12.88 -5.92 11.46
N GLU A 20 11.65 -5.88 11.99
CA GLU A 20 10.85 -7.08 12.21
C GLU A 20 10.38 -7.68 10.88
N LEU A 21 9.77 -6.87 10.02
CA LEU A 21 9.14 -7.36 8.77
C LEU A 21 10.16 -7.83 7.73
N ARG A 22 11.36 -7.26 7.68
CA ARG A 22 12.40 -7.69 6.72
C ARG A 22 12.80 -9.15 6.89
N ALA A 23 12.67 -9.71 8.10
CA ALA A 23 12.97 -11.11 8.37
C ALA A 23 11.93 -12.07 7.74
N LEU A 24 10.76 -11.54 7.36
CA LEU A 24 9.67 -12.30 6.74
C LEU A 24 9.74 -12.29 5.21
N LEU A 25 10.74 -11.63 4.61
CA LEU A 25 10.90 -11.59 3.17
C LEU A 25 11.29 -12.96 2.62
N VAL A 26 10.52 -13.43 1.64
CA VAL A 26 10.86 -14.61 0.83
C VAL A 26 11.40 -14.12 -0.50
N LEU A 27 12.69 -14.35 -0.76
CA LEU A 27 13.41 -13.82 -1.94
C LEU A 27 13.79 -14.90 -2.96
N ASP A 28 13.65 -16.17 -2.59
CA ASP A 28 14.07 -17.35 -3.34
C ASP A 28 12.90 -18.17 -3.89
N GLN A 29 11.69 -17.59 -3.91
CA GLN A 29 10.51 -18.21 -4.49
C GLN A 29 10.26 -17.68 -5.90
N GLU A 30 10.03 -18.60 -6.85
CA GLU A 30 9.52 -18.22 -8.16
C GLU A 30 8.12 -17.57 -8.03
N GLY A 31 7.97 -16.41 -8.67
CA GLY A 31 6.70 -15.70 -8.75
C GLY A 31 5.72 -16.35 -9.74
N PRO A 32 4.45 -15.90 -9.75
CA PRO A 32 3.48 -16.36 -10.75
C PRO A 32 3.93 -15.99 -12.18
N PRO A 33 3.64 -16.85 -13.19
CA PRO A 33 4.04 -16.57 -14.56
C PRO A 33 3.27 -15.37 -15.13
N PRO A 34 3.93 -14.52 -15.97
CA PRO A 34 3.27 -13.39 -16.61
C PRO A 34 2.18 -13.87 -17.58
N GLY A 35 1.20 -13.01 -17.85
CA GLY A 35 0.13 -13.30 -18.81
C GLY A 35 -0.94 -14.28 -18.30
N THR A 36 -0.94 -14.61 -17.00
CA THR A 36 -1.93 -15.52 -16.39
C THR A 36 -2.50 -14.92 -15.11
N GLY A 37 -3.78 -15.23 -14.81
CA GLY A 37 -4.43 -14.76 -13.59
C GLY A 37 -4.73 -13.27 -13.58
N ARG A 38 -4.61 -12.64 -12.41
CA ARG A 38 -4.93 -11.23 -12.16
C ARG A 38 -3.69 -10.47 -11.72
N VAL A 39 -3.55 -9.24 -12.20
CA VAL A 39 -2.51 -8.31 -11.75
C VAL A 39 -3.17 -7.03 -11.24
N THR A 40 -2.83 -6.60 -10.04
CA THR A 40 -3.38 -5.37 -9.45
C THR A 40 -2.31 -4.32 -9.37
N GLY A 41 -2.51 -3.20 -10.06
CA GLY A 41 -1.73 -1.98 -9.86
C GLY A 41 -2.28 -1.20 -8.68
N VAL A 42 -1.38 -0.62 -7.87
CA VAL A 42 -1.74 0.29 -6.78
C VAL A 42 -0.98 1.59 -6.94
N ASP A 43 -1.65 2.70 -6.65
CA ASP A 43 -1.06 4.04 -6.66
C ASP A 43 -1.73 4.93 -5.61
N VAL A 44 -1.02 5.97 -5.17
CA VAL A 44 -1.51 6.93 -4.20
C VAL A 44 -1.31 8.37 -4.64
N ALA A 45 -2.24 9.24 -4.24
CA ALA A 45 -2.16 10.68 -4.43
C ALA A 45 -2.44 11.41 -3.11
N TYR A 46 -1.65 12.44 -2.83
CA TYR A 46 -1.78 13.27 -1.63
C TYR A 46 -2.53 14.58 -1.92
N ASP A 47 -3.34 15.00 -0.96
CA ASP A 47 -3.85 16.36 -0.87
C ASP A 47 -3.31 16.96 0.44
N ASP A 48 -2.18 17.65 0.33
CA ASP A 48 -1.48 18.26 1.47
C ASP A 48 -2.30 19.37 2.13
N THR A 49 -3.19 20.02 1.37
CA THR A 49 -4.06 21.07 1.92
C THR A 49 -5.09 20.48 2.88
N ARG A 50 -5.60 19.29 2.57
CA ARG A 50 -6.59 18.58 3.39
C ARG A 50 -5.99 17.54 4.33
N GLY A 51 -4.69 17.26 4.23
CA GLY A 51 -4.00 16.26 5.04
C GLY A 51 -4.49 14.83 4.77
N VAL A 52 -4.88 14.53 3.53
CA VAL A 52 -5.42 13.23 3.14
C VAL A 52 -4.57 12.56 2.05
N VAL A 53 -4.67 11.24 1.99
CA VAL A 53 -4.15 10.39 0.93
C VAL A 53 -5.31 9.60 0.33
N ALA A 54 -5.32 9.51 -1.00
CA ALA A 54 -6.19 8.65 -1.77
C ALA A 54 -5.35 7.51 -2.36
N ALA A 55 -5.76 6.27 -2.15
CA ALA A 55 -5.17 5.10 -2.79
C ALA A 55 -6.15 4.49 -3.79
N ALA A 56 -5.66 4.10 -4.95
CA ALA A 56 -6.41 3.36 -5.95
C ALA A 56 -5.79 1.97 -6.15
N ALA A 57 -6.63 0.95 -6.25
CA ALA A 57 -6.26 -0.40 -6.66
C ALA A 57 -7.04 -0.76 -7.93
N VAL A 58 -6.35 -1.14 -9.00
CA VAL A 58 -6.96 -1.51 -10.28
C VAL A 58 -6.48 -2.90 -10.68
N THR A 59 -7.40 -3.84 -10.80
CA THR A 59 -7.12 -5.24 -11.14
C THR A 59 -7.39 -5.50 -12.61
N LEU A 60 -6.37 -5.99 -13.31
CA LEU A 60 -6.43 -6.37 -14.72
C LEU A 60 -6.42 -7.90 -14.85
N ASP A 61 -7.09 -8.40 -15.88
CA ASP A 61 -6.79 -9.72 -16.42
C ASP A 61 -5.40 -9.69 -17.05
N ALA A 62 -4.49 -10.55 -16.58
CA ALA A 62 -3.08 -10.46 -16.97
C ALA A 62 -2.81 -10.84 -18.44
N ALA A 63 -3.73 -11.58 -19.09
CA ALA A 63 -3.58 -12.00 -20.48
C ALA A 63 -4.03 -10.91 -21.46
N THR A 64 -5.14 -10.23 -21.13
CA THR A 64 -5.83 -9.28 -22.02
C THR A 64 -5.62 -7.82 -21.64
N LEU A 65 -5.15 -7.55 -20.42
CA LEU A 65 -5.05 -6.24 -19.79
C LEU A 65 -6.39 -5.51 -19.62
N ALA A 66 -7.52 -6.21 -19.76
CA ALA A 66 -8.83 -5.66 -19.47
C ALA A 66 -9.01 -5.41 -17.97
N GLU A 67 -9.58 -4.28 -17.59
CA GLU A 67 -9.95 -3.99 -16.20
C GLU A 67 -11.05 -4.97 -15.74
N THR A 68 -10.78 -5.67 -14.66
CA THR A 68 -11.70 -6.64 -14.04
C THR A 68 -12.24 -6.16 -12.69
N GLY A 69 -11.63 -5.13 -12.11
CA GLY A 69 -12.08 -4.51 -10.88
C GLY A 69 -11.27 -3.26 -10.55
N ARG A 70 -11.86 -2.38 -9.74
CA ARG A 70 -11.18 -1.23 -9.17
C ARG A 70 -11.81 -0.82 -7.86
N ALA A 71 -10.99 -0.24 -6.99
CA ALA A 71 -11.41 0.33 -5.72
C ALA A 71 -10.55 1.55 -5.38
N VAL A 72 -11.13 2.46 -4.60
CA VAL A 72 -10.46 3.68 -4.12
C VAL A 72 -10.75 3.86 -2.64
N ALA A 73 -9.73 4.16 -1.85
CA ALA A 73 -9.86 4.50 -0.44
C ALA A 73 -9.25 5.87 -0.16
N VAL A 74 -9.97 6.72 0.58
CA VAL A 74 -9.52 8.08 0.97
C VAL A 74 -9.58 8.26 2.48
N GLY A 75 -8.58 8.93 3.06
CA GLY A 75 -8.55 9.30 4.47
C GLY A 75 -7.19 9.88 4.89
N PRO A 76 -6.94 10.02 6.20
CA PRO A 76 -5.86 10.85 6.70
C PRO A 76 -4.49 10.27 6.38
N VAL A 77 -3.50 11.13 6.16
CA VAL A 77 -2.09 10.73 6.10
C VAL A 77 -1.67 10.18 7.46
N ALA A 78 -1.19 8.93 7.50
CA ALA A 78 -0.99 8.18 8.73
C ALA A 78 0.35 8.46 9.45
N PHE A 79 1.32 9.11 8.78
CA PHE A 79 2.69 9.28 9.28
C PHE A 79 3.34 10.56 8.69
N PRO A 80 4.30 11.23 9.35
CA PRO A 80 5.03 12.37 8.76
C PRO A 80 5.95 11.95 7.59
N TYR A 81 6.39 12.91 6.78
CA TYR A 81 7.32 12.64 5.68
C TYR A 81 8.73 12.46 6.23
N VAL A 82 9.23 11.23 6.16
CA VAL A 82 10.60 10.86 6.52
C VAL A 82 11.15 9.96 5.41
N PRO A 83 12.24 10.35 4.72
CA PRO A 83 12.87 9.50 3.71
C PRO A 83 13.20 8.11 4.26
N GLY A 84 12.84 7.06 3.52
CA GLY A 84 12.97 5.66 3.96
C GLY A 84 11.74 5.08 4.69
N LEU A 85 10.79 5.94 5.11
CA LEU A 85 9.57 5.53 5.84
C LEU A 85 8.27 5.88 5.10
N LEU A 86 8.33 6.11 3.78
CA LEU A 86 7.16 6.51 2.97
C LEU A 86 6.00 5.50 3.08
N ALA A 87 6.30 4.21 3.15
CA ALA A 87 5.29 3.16 3.30
C ALA A 87 4.36 3.39 4.51
N PHE A 88 4.87 3.96 5.62
CA PHE A 88 4.05 4.24 6.79
C PHE A 88 2.99 5.32 6.55
N ARG A 89 3.13 6.10 5.49
CA ARG A 89 2.16 7.12 5.07
C ARG A 89 1.06 6.55 4.18
N GLU A 90 1.35 5.46 3.46
CA GLU A 90 0.58 5.01 2.29
C GLU A 90 -0.11 3.67 2.50
N VAL A 91 0.57 2.72 3.17
CA VAL A 91 0.09 1.35 3.35
C VAL A 91 -1.31 1.27 3.95
N PRO A 92 -1.71 2.09 4.95
CA PRO A 92 -3.07 2.06 5.47
C PRO A 92 -4.14 2.37 4.41
N ALA A 93 -3.86 3.30 3.49
CA ALA A 93 -4.79 3.64 2.43
C ALA A 93 -4.78 2.56 1.33
N VAL A 94 -3.60 2.04 0.98
CA VAL A 94 -3.46 0.96 -0.01
C VAL A 94 -4.18 -0.31 0.44
N LEU A 95 -4.01 -0.73 1.70
CA LEU A 95 -4.74 -1.88 2.27
C LEU A 95 -6.25 -1.67 2.22
N ALA A 96 -6.72 -0.48 2.61
CA ALA A 96 -8.15 -0.16 2.55
C ALA A 96 -8.72 -0.16 1.12
N ALA A 97 -7.91 0.14 0.10
CA ALA A 97 -8.33 0.03 -1.30
C ALA A 97 -8.36 -1.43 -1.78
N LEU A 98 -7.44 -2.27 -1.31
CA LEU A 98 -7.39 -3.70 -1.66
C LEU A 98 -8.48 -4.54 -0.99
N GLU A 99 -8.95 -4.11 0.18
CA GLU A 99 -10.00 -4.80 0.97
C GLU A 99 -11.44 -4.43 0.56
N ALA A 100 -11.63 -3.40 -0.26
CA ALA A 100 -12.93 -2.86 -0.67
C ALA A 100 -13.57 -3.62 -1.84
#